data_AF-F9ERS2-F1
#
_entry.id   AF-F9ERS2-F1
#
_cell.length_a   1.000
_cell.length_b   1.000
_cell.length_c   1.000
_cell.angle_alpha   90.00
_cell.angle_beta   90.00
_cell.angle_gamma   90.00
#
_symmetry.space_group_name_H-M   'P 1'
#
loop_
_entity.id
_entity.type
_entity.pdbx_description
1 polymer ?
#
loop_
_entity_poly.entity_id
_entity_poly.type
_entity_poly.pdbx_seq_one_letter_code
_entity_poly.pdbx_strand_id
1 'polypeptide(L)'
;LEIANSSIENKNTISGTKNRQVAMAQENGKDTSSTPFPASKVKLINDTSGKINLTGEETTGMYVKRGQIDNKGEISVGKKSTAIYLEDDDLGTSATEGVISNSGKIILGENSTGIYFKNRVSSKAGGVTNSGKIGSSANNVIAMTFDTGSNTKVFKNDTAGEINLTGDNSTAMYATGAGTYTAENAGKITLGNSANVNNPNIAMFTDKSQIILKNNGKITAGNKAVGLYGYTADTGSSSDINVGQGGTGIYSKGGNVTLNGK
;
A
#
# COMPACT_ATOMS: atom_id res chain seq x y z
N LEU A 1 -8.89 -26.54 -5.42
CA LEU A 1 -9.83 -26.14 -4.36
C LEU A 1 -10.13 -24.65 -4.58
N GLU A 2 -11.24 -24.31 -5.23
CA GLU A 2 -11.70 -22.91 -5.28
C GLU A 2 -12.21 -22.55 -3.88
N ILE A 3 -11.42 -21.79 -3.11
CA ILE A 3 -11.83 -21.33 -1.79
C ILE A 3 -12.75 -20.10 -1.95
N ALA A 4 -14.02 -20.44 -2.16
CA ALA A 4 -15.26 -19.81 -1.72
C ALA A 4 -15.47 -18.28 -1.86
N ASN A 5 -16.64 -17.99 -2.44
CA ASN A 5 -17.49 -16.81 -2.35
C ASN A 5 -18.04 -16.54 -0.92
N SER A 6 -17.16 -16.50 0.08
CA SER A 6 -17.52 -16.24 1.49
C SER A 6 -16.69 -15.11 2.12
N SER A 7 -17.02 -14.72 3.34
CA SER A 7 -16.30 -13.69 4.10
C SER A 7 -15.68 -14.28 5.36
N ILE A 8 -14.47 -13.85 5.71
CA ILE A 8 -13.77 -14.23 6.95
C ILE A 8 -13.61 -12.98 7.81
N GLU A 9 -13.99 -13.08 9.07
CA GLU A 9 -13.80 -12.02 10.06
C GLU A 9 -12.96 -12.54 11.23
N ASN A 10 -11.81 -11.92 11.47
CA ASN A 10 -10.98 -12.16 12.63
C ASN A 10 -11.28 -11.14 13.73
N LYS A 11 -11.83 -11.60 14.86
CA LYS A 11 -12.03 -10.83 16.09
C LYS A 11 -11.06 -11.19 17.22
N ASN A 12 -10.07 -12.05 16.94
CA ASN A 12 -9.12 -12.56 17.92
C ASN A 12 -7.69 -12.60 17.35
N THR A 13 -6.82 -13.47 17.86
CA THR A 13 -5.42 -13.56 17.47
C THR A 13 -5.20 -14.75 16.53
N ILE A 14 -4.67 -14.49 15.34
CA ILE A 14 -4.05 -15.48 14.46
C ILE A 14 -2.54 -15.34 14.63
N SER A 15 -1.83 -16.44 14.93
CA SER A 15 -0.38 -16.42 15.10
C SER A 15 0.32 -17.51 14.28
N GLY A 16 1.54 -17.21 13.85
CA GLY A 16 2.36 -18.12 13.06
C GLY A 16 3.85 -17.83 13.24
N THR A 17 4.68 -18.87 13.25
CA THR A 17 6.13 -18.78 13.43
C THR A 17 6.91 -19.44 12.31
N LYS A 18 6.25 -20.17 11.41
CA LYS A 18 6.89 -20.84 10.29
C LYS A 18 6.94 -19.90 9.09
N ASN A 19 7.94 -20.10 8.25
CA ASN A 19 8.06 -19.38 6.99
C ASN A 19 6.88 -19.71 6.07
N ARG A 20 6.53 -18.78 5.18
CA ARG A 20 5.53 -18.97 4.11
C ARG A 20 4.12 -19.30 4.60
N GLN A 21 3.80 -18.91 5.83
CA GLN A 21 2.43 -19.01 6.35
C GLN A 21 1.56 -17.89 5.80
N VAL A 22 0.29 -18.21 5.58
CA VAL A 22 -0.75 -17.24 5.20
C VAL A 22 -1.83 -17.27 6.28
N ALA A 23 -2.18 -16.11 6.87
CA ALA A 23 -3.17 -16.07 7.94
C ALA A 23 -4.62 -16.12 7.41
N MET A 24 -4.98 -15.27 6.44
CA MET A 24 -6.28 -15.32 5.77
C MET A 24 -6.11 -15.21 4.26
N ALA A 25 -6.76 -16.10 3.51
CA ALA A 25 -6.66 -16.14 2.05
C ALA A 25 -7.96 -16.61 1.40
N GLN A 26 -8.44 -15.87 0.40
CA GLN A 26 -9.58 -16.27 -0.44
C GLN A 26 -9.43 -15.83 -1.88
N GLU A 27 -9.92 -16.64 -2.81
CA GLU A 27 -9.97 -16.28 -4.23
C GLU A 27 -11.41 -16.36 -4.72
N ASN A 28 -11.90 -15.28 -5.28
CA ASN A 28 -13.27 -15.24 -5.76
C ASN A 28 -13.44 -16.10 -7.01
N GLY A 29 -14.61 -16.73 -7.13
CA GLY A 29 -14.91 -17.71 -8.16
C GLY A 29 -15.95 -17.23 -9.17
N LYS A 30 -16.62 -18.22 -9.76
CA LYS A 30 -17.75 -18.06 -10.67
C LYS A 30 -18.96 -18.85 -10.15
N ASP A 31 -20.15 -18.50 -10.60
CA ASP A 31 -21.36 -19.30 -10.36
C ASP A 31 -21.39 -20.58 -11.23
N THR A 32 -22.43 -21.39 -11.07
CA THR A 32 -22.63 -22.63 -11.84
C THR A 32 -22.80 -22.40 -13.34
N SER A 33 -23.09 -21.16 -13.74
CA SER A 33 -23.22 -20.72 -15.13
C SER A 33 -21.91 -20.06 -15.64
N SER A 34 -20.81 -20.18 -14.91
CA SER A 34 -19.50 -19.57 -15.21
C SER A 34 -19.48 -18.03 -15.19
N THR A 35 -20.47 -17.39 -14.58
CA THR A 35 -20.49 -15.93 -14.39
C THR A 35 -19.60 -15.56 -13.20
N PRO A 36 -18.63 -14.65 -13.34
CA PRO A 36 -17.83 -14.20 -12.20
C PRO A 36 -18.68 -13.56 -11.11
N PHE A 37 -18.41 -13.94 -9.86
CA PHE A 37 -19.06 -13.29 -8.73
C PHE A 37 -18.60 -11.84 -8.57
N PRO A 38 -19.47 -10.97 -8.03
CA PRO A 38 -19.06 -9.62 -7.64
C PRO A 38 -18.00 -9.68 -6.52
N ALA A 39 -17.08 -8.71 -6.48
CA ALA A 39 -16.04 -8.63 -5.44
C ALA A 39 -16.59 -8.67 -4.01
N SER A 40 -17.83 -8.20 -3.78
CA SER A 40 -18.47 -8.23 -2.46
C SER A 40 -18.70 -9.63 -1.89
N LYS A 41 -18.55 -10.69 -2.69
CA LYS A 41 -18.65 -12.08 -2.22
C LYS A 41 -17.43 -12.54 -1.44
N VAL A 42 -16.26 -11.94 -1.68
CA VAL A 42 -15.05 -12.26 -0.92
C VAL A 42 -14.64 -11.05 -0.11
N LYS A 43 -14.78 -11.15 1.21
CA LYS A 43 -14.40 -10.08 2.14
C LYS A 43 -13.61 -10.64 3.31
N LEU A 44 -12.37 -10.18 3.47
CA LEU A 44 -11.55 -10.48 4.63
C LEU A 44 -11.52 -9.27 5.56
N ILE A 45 -11.83 -9.48 6.83
CA ILE A 45 -11.89 -8.44 7.85
C ILE A 45 -10.98 -8.85 9.00
N ASN A 46 -9.97 -8.04 9.31
CA ASN A 46 -9.31 -8.08 10.61
C ASN A 46 -9.93 -6.97 11.47
N ASP A 47 -10.88 -7.34 12.32
CA ASP A 47 -11.70 -6.39 13.07
C ASP A 47 -10.85 -5.64 14.12
N THR A 48 -11.41 -4.63 14.79
CA THR A 48 -10.66 -3.75 15.70
C THR A 48 -9.96 -4.52 16.83
N SER A 49 -10.54 -5.63 17.32
CA SER A 49 -9.90 -6.52 18.30
C SER A 49 -8.99 -7.59 17.68
N GLY A 50 -9.03 -7.72 16.36
CA GLY A 50 -8.28 -8.70 15.58
C GLY A 50 -6.77 -8.41 15.58
N LYS A 51 -5.99 -9.47 15.76
CA LYS A 51 -4.53 -9.45 15.65
C LYS A 51 -4.07 -10.57 14.72
N ILE A 52 -3.21 -10.24 13.77
CA ILE A 52 -2.47 -11.22 12.98
C ILE A 52 -0.99 -11.02 13.28
N ASN A 53 -0.33 -12.04 13.82
CA ASN A 53 1.09 -11.99 14.19
C ASN A 53 1.86 -13.15 13.56
N LEU A 54 2.53 -12.89 12.45
CA LEU A 54 3.33 -13.86 11.71
C LEU A 54 4.81 -13.50 11.84
N THR A 55 5.59 -14.33 12.53
CA THR A 55 7.02 -14.05 12.81
C THR A 55 7.99 -14.78 11.88
N GLY A 56 7.50 -15.73 11.08
CA GLY A 56 8.29 -16.39 10.04
C GLY A 56 8.63 -15.45 8.88
N GLU A 57 9.55 -15.87 8.02
CA GLU A 57 9.85 -15.15 6.78
C GLU A 57 8.84 -15.47 5.67
N GLU A 58 8.72 -14.58 4.68
CA GLU A 58 7.94 -14.82 3.46
C GLU A 58 6.46 -15.11 3.72
N THR A 59 5.91 -14.54 4.80
CA THR A 59 4.52 -14.73 5.22
C THR A 59 3.57 -13.76 4.54
N THR A 60 2.29 -14.12 4.49
CA THR A 60 1.22 -13.21 4.04
C THR A 60 0.16 -13.06 5.13
N GLY A 61 -0.11 -11.83 5.57
CA GLY A 61 -1.17 -11.60 6.55
C GLY A 61 -2.55 -11.88 5.95
N MET A 62 -2.93 -11.12 4.93
CA MET A 62 -4.22 -11.25 4.24
C MET A 62 -4.01 -11.29 2.73
N TYR A 63 -4.64 -12.25 2.05
CA TYR A 63 -4.61 -12.38 0.59
C TYR A 63 -6.03 -12.46 0.01
N VAL A 64 -6.31 -11.66 -1.01
CA VAL A 64 -7.56 -11.78 -1.77
C VAL A 64 -7.31 -11.70 -3.27
N LYS A 65 -8.00 -12.56 -4.03
CA LYS A 65 -8.20 -12.36 -5.47
C LYS A 65 -9.64 -11.92 -5.75
N ARG A 66 -9.81 -10.78 -6.43
CA ARG A 66 -11.09 -10.17 -6.81
C ARG A 66 -12.07 -10.09 -5.62
N GLY A 67 -11.74 -9.28 -4.62
CA GLY A 67 -12.58 -9.10 -3.44
C GLY A 67 -12.18 -7.87 -2.63
N GLN A 68 -12.47 -7.89 -1.33
CA GLN A 68 -12.31 -6.75 -0.45
C GLN A 68 -11.56 -7.13 0.82
N ILE A 69 -10.66 -6.26 1.26
CA ILE A 69 -9.91 -6.41 2.51
C ILE A 69 -10.14 -5.16 3.38
N ASP A 70 -10.49 -5.38 4.65
CA ASP A 70 -10.61 -4.34 5.67
C ASP A 70 -9.77 -4.70 6.90
N ASN A 71 -8.66 -3.98 7.11
CA ASN A 71 -7.86 -4.10 8.32
C ASN A 71 -8.20 -2.94 9.27
N LYS A 72 -8.90 -3.25 10.35
CA LYS A 72 -9.19 -2.34 11.47
C LYS A 72 -8.33 -2.66 12.71
N GLY A 73 -7.90 -3.93 12.82
CA GLY A 73 -7.04 -4.41 13.89
C GLY A 73 -5.55 -4.24 13.62
N GLU A 74 -4.74 -5.13 14.18
CA GLU A 74 -3.29 -5.12 14.00
C GLU A 74 -2.81 -6.30 13.13
N ILE A 75 -1.92 -6.01 12.17
CA ILE A 75 -1.18 -7.03 11.41
C ILE A 75 0.32 -6.78 11.63
N SER A 76 1.04 -7.81 12.05
CA SER A 76 2.49 -7.82 12.18
C SER A 76 3.04 -8.99 11.37
N VAL A 77 4.02 -8.71 10.52
CA VAL A 77 4.70 -9.73 9.70
C VAL A 77 6.21 -9.69 9.86
N GLY A 78 6.85 -10.85 9.72
CA GLY A 78 8.29 -11.03 9.75
C GLY A 78 8.98 -10.48 8.51
N LYS A 79 10.19 -10.96 8.24
CA LYS A 79 11.00 -10.50 7.10
C LYS A 79 10.43 -10.98 5.77
N LYS A 80 10.74 -10.27 4.68
CA LYS A 80 10.41 -10.63 3.29
C LYS A 80 8.93 -10.96 3.06
N SER A 81 8.05 -10.39 3.89
CA SER A 81 6.64 -10.75 4.00
C SER A 81 5.75 -9.68 3.38
N THR A 82 4.47 -10.00 3.17
CA THR A 82 3.46 -9.04 2.73
C THR A 82 2.30 -9.00 3.72
N ALA A 83 2.05 -7.88 4.37
CA ALA A 83 0.97 -7.82 5.36
C ALA A 83 -0.42 -7.98 4.70
N ILE A 84 -0.66 -7.30 3.58
CA ILE A 84 -1.88 -7.40 2.79
C ILE A 84 -1.53 -7.48 1.30
N TYR A 85 -2.02 -8.51 0.60
CA TYR A 85 -1.90 -8.66 -0.85
C TYR A 85 -3.29 -8.79 -1.49
N LEU A 86 -3.57 -8.00 -2.52
CA LEU A 86 -4.78 -8.13 -3.33
C LEU A 86 -4.44 -8.16 -4.81
N GLU A 87 -4.97 -9.17 -5.51
CA GLU A 87 -4.96 -9.26 -6.96
C GLU A 87 -6.37 -9.04 -7.53
N ASP A 88 -6.58 -7.94 -8.26
CA ASP A 88 -7.82 -7.67 -8.97
C ASP A 88 -7.64 -8.06 -10.43
N ASP A 89 -8.33 -9.12 -10.87
CA ASP A 89 -8.29 -9.61 -12.24
C ASP A 89 -9.37 -9.01 -13.14
N ASP A 90 -10.13 -8.02 -12.64
CA ASP A 90 -11.19 -7.29 -13.34
C ASP A 90 -12.37 -8.16 -13.83
N LEU A 91 -12.41 -9.45 -13.50
CA LEU A 91 -13.43 -10.35 -14.04
C LEU A 91 -14.81 -10.16 -13.40
N GLY A 92 -14.92 -9.46 -12.27
CA GLY A 92 -16.14 -9.40 -11.47
C GLY A 92 -17.30 -8.71 -12.18
N THR A 93 -18.44 -8.66 -11.53
CA THR A 93 -19.66 -8.02 -12.07
C THR A 93 -20.00 -6.70 -11.37
N SER A 94 -19.17 -6.24 -10.42
CA SER A 94 -19.43 -5.02 -9.66
C SER A 94 -18.87 -3.78 -10.34
N ALA A 95 -19.44 -2.61 -10.04
CA ALA A 95 -18.84 -1.33 -10.45
C ALA A 95 -17.57 -0.99 -9.66
N THR A 96 -17.41 -1.58 -8.46
CA THR A 96 -16.24 -1.47 -7.59
C THR A 96 -15.71 -2.87 -7.31
N GLU A 97 -14.44 -3.12 -7.63
CA GLU A 97 -13.81 -4.44 -7.46
C GLU A 97 -12.78 -4.41 -6.35
N GLY A 98 -11.52 -4.80 -6.61
CA GLY A 98 -10.48 -4.93 -5.60
C GLY A 98 -10.38 -3.69 -4.72
N VAL A 99 -10.63 -3.84 -3.41
CA VAL A 99 -10.52 -2.75 -2.43
C VAL A 99 -9.71 -3.22 -1.23
N ILE A 100 -8.73 -2.42 -0.83
CA ILE A 100 -8.03 -2.54 0.45
C ILE A 100 -8.28 -1.26 1.26
N SER A 101 -8.81 -1.43 2.46
CA SER A 101 -8.92 -0.39 3.48
C SER A 101 -8.05 -0.76 4.67
N ASN A 102 -7.12 0.12 5.06
CA ASN A 102 -6.41 0.01 6.32
C ASN A 102 -6.79 1.18 7.23
N SER A 103 -7.59 0.91 8.26
CA SER A 103 -7.88 1.85 9.35
C SER A 103 -7.17 1.46 10.66
N GLY A 104 -6.65 0.23 10.72
CA GLY A 104 -5.90 -0.32 11.83
C GLY A 104 -4.40 -0.04 11.74
N LYS A 105 -3.60 -1.01 12.17
CA LYS A 105 -2.14 -0.90 12.26
C LYS A 105 -1.45 -2.04 11.53
N ILE A 106 -0.39 -1.72 10.80
CA ILE A 106 0.50 -2.67 10.12
C ILE A 106 1.93 -2.46 10.62
N ILE A 107 2.61 -3.55 11.00
CA ILE A 107 4.02 -3.58 11.43
C ILE A 107 4.81 -4.52 10.52
N LEU A 108 5.96 -4.05 10.02
CA LEU A 108 6.72 -4.76 9.00
C LEU A 108 8.13 -5.12 9.47
N GLY A 109 8.53 -6.37 9.20
CA GLY A 109 9.94 -6.79 9.22
C GLY A 109 10.72 -6.32 7.99
N GLU A 110 12.01 -6.63 7.98
CA GLU A 110 12.95 -6.24 6.92
C GLU A 110 12.58 -6.82 5.55
N ASN A 111 12.77 -6.06 4.47
CA ASN A 111 12.44 -6.44 3.10
C ASN A 111 10.95 -6.76 2.86
N SER A 112 10.05 -6.29 3.73
CA SER A 112 8.62 -6.59 3.66
C SER A 112 7.83 -5.48 2.97
N THR A 113 6.65 -5.84 2.45
CA THR A 113 5.67 -4.90 1.93
C THR A 113 4.45 -4.84 2.85
N GLY A 114 3.95 -3.65 3.16
CA GLY A 114 2.72 -3.49 3.94
C GLY A 114 1.50 -3.88 3.13
N ILE A 115 1.16 -3.05 2.16
CA ILE A 115 0.03 -3.29 1.27
C ILE A 115 0.56 -3.47 -0.14
N TYR A 116 0.27 -4.59 -0.79
CA TYR A 116 0.50 -4.78 -2.21
C TYR A 116 -0.84 -4.95 -2.92
N PHE A 117 -1.15 -4.02 -3.82
CA PHE A 117 -2.28 -4.15 -4.72
C PHE A 117 -1.78 -4.31 -6.14
N LYS A 118 -2.34 -5.31 -6.82
CA LYS A 118 -2.02 -5.62 -8.21
C LYS A 118 -3.29 -5.68 -9.04
N ASN A 119 -3.29 -4.98 -10.16
CA ASN A 119 -4.37 -5.03 -11.14
C ASN A 119 -3.78 -4.86 -12.55
N ARG A 120 -4.45 -5.44 -13.55
CA ARG A 120 -4.14 -5.13 -14.96
C ARG A 120 -4.88 -3.85 -15.35
N VAL A 121 -5.64 -3.88 -16.44
CA VAL A 121 -6.53 -2.79 -16.83
C VAL A 121 -7.93 -3.13 -16.35
N SER A 122 -8.63 -2.13 -15.81
CA SER A 122 -9.97 -2.19 -15.28
C SER A 122 -10.59 -0.80 -15.45
N SER A 123 -11.85 -0.75 -15.86
CA SER A 123 -12.67 0.47 -15.86
C SER A 123 -13.44 0.64 -14.56
N LYS A 124 -13.32 -0.31 -13.64
CA LYS A 124 -14.09 -0.35 -12.39
C LYS A 124 -13.37 0.38 -11.29
N ALA A 125 -14.12 0.92 -10.33
CA ALA A 125 -13.56 1.55 -9.15
C ALA A 125 -12.86 0.52 -8.24
N GLY A 126 -12.21 1.02 -7.20
CA GLY A 126 -11.47 0.23 -6.20
C GLY A 126 -10.12 0.86 -5.89
N GLY A 127 -9.20 0.06 -5.34
CA GLY A 127 -7.83 0.44 -5.06
C GLY A 127 -7.48 0.34 -3.56
N VAL A 128 -6.59 1.22 -3.11
CA VAL A 128 -6.00 1.18 -1.77
C VAL A 128 -6.17 2.52 -1.07
N THR A 129 -6.71 2.46 0.16
CA THR A 129 -6.77 3.59 1.08
C THR A 129 -6.17 3.21 2.43
N ASN A 130 -5.17 3.97 2.87
CA ASN A 130 -4.67 3.92 4.24
C ASN A 130 -5.20 5.12 5.04
N SER A 131 -6.07 4.86 6.02
CA SER A 131 -6.52 5.85 7.01
C SER A 131 -6.03 5.50 8.43
N GLY A 132 -5.23 4.43 8.57
CA GLY A 132 -4.63 3.96 9.80
C GLY A 132 -3.11 4.12 9.81
N LYS A 133 -2.40 3.19 10.45
CA LYS A 133 -0.95 3.25 10.63
C LYS A 133 -0.22 2.15 9.88
N ILE A 134 0.89 2.49 9.22
CA ILE A 134 1.86 1.53 8.71
C ILE A 134 3.23 1.93 9.22
N GLY A 135 3.91 1.03 9.94
CA GLY A 135 5.17 1.36 10.61
C GLY A 135 6.24 0.28 10.49
N SER A 136 7.50 0.71 10.43
CA SER A 136 8.65 -0.18 10.55
C SER A 136 9.92 0.57 10.98
N SER A 137 10.78 -0.11 11.72
CA SER A 137 12.17 0.29 11.96
C SER A 137 13.18 -0.59 11.23
N ALA A 138 12.71 -1.52 10.39
CA ALA A 138 13.56 -2.40 9.61
C ALA A 138 13.90 -1.78 8.25
N ASN A 139 14.98 -2.25 7.65
CA ASN A 139 15.46 -1.75 6.37
C ASN A 139 14.70 -2.35 5.18
N ASN A 140 14.81 -1.69 4.03
CA ASN A 140 14.31 -2.16 2.73
C ASN A 140 12.79 -2.42 2.73
N VAL A 141 12.02 -1.66 3.51
CA VAL A 141 10.57 -1.86 3.62
C VAL A 141 9.83 -0.99 2.62
N ILE A 142 8.74 -1.51 2.06
CA ILE A 142 7.77 -0.71 1.30
C ILE A 142 6.43 -0.68 2.04
N ALA A 143 5.95 0.48 2.48
CA ALA A 143 4.67 0.51 3.21
C ALA A 143 3.49 0.19 2.29
N MET A 144 3.43 0.77 1.09
CA MET A 144 2.41 0.45 0.10
C MET A 144 2.96 0.41 -1.32
N THR A 145 2.68 -0.67 -2.04
CA THR A 145 2.94 -0.85 -3.46
C THR A 145 1.62 -0.93 -4.22
N PHE A 146 1.48 -0.13 -5.27
CA PHE A 146 0.31 -0.09 -6.12
C PHE A 146 0.73 -0.29 -7.58
N ASP A 147 0.49 -1.49 -8.09
CA ASP A 147 0.82 -1.90 -9.46
C ASP A 147 -0.48 -2.06 -10.25
N THR A 148 -0.80 -1.05 -11.06
CA THR A 148 -2.05 -1.08 -11.84
C THR A 148 -1.85 -0.57 -13.26
N GLY A 149 -2.54 -1.21 -14.20
CA GLY A 149 -2.79 -0.71 -15.55
C GLY A 149 -4.01 0.22 -15.65
N SER A 150 -4.72 0.45 -14.56
CA SER A 150 -6.02 1.16 -14.55
C SER A 150 -5.92 2.63 -14.21
N ASN A 151 -6.87 3.41 -14.74
CA ASN A 151 -6.97 4.86 -14.51
C ASN A 151 -8.04 5.23 -13.47
N THR A 152 -8.86 4.26 -13.06
CA THR A 152 -10.06 4.47 -12.23
C THR A 152 -9.85 4.08 -10.76
N LYS A 153 -8.72 3.46 -10.44
CA LYS A 153 -8.44 3.00 -9.08
C LYS A 153 -7.80 4.11 -8.24
N VAL A 154 -8.09 4.10 -6.95
CA VAL A 154 -7.56 5.05 -5.97
C VAL A 154 -6.29 4.48 -5.33
N PHE A 155 -5.26 5.30 -5.15
CA PHE A 155 -4.11 4.97 -4.32
C PHE A 155 -3.78 6.14 -3.38
N LYS A 156 -4.12 5.97 -2.10
CA LYS A 156 -4.11 7.09 -1.16
C LYS A 156 -3.62 6.72 0.24
N ASN A 157 -2.68 7.51 0.77
CA ASN A 157 -2.52 7.69 2.21
C ASN A 157 -3.45 8.83 2.63
N ASP A 158 -4.60 8.50 3.20
CA ASP A 158 -5.67 9.44 3.48
C ASP A 158 -5.35 10.36 4.66
N THR A 159 -6.19 11.37 4.94
CA THR A 159 -5.91 12.43 5.93
C THR A 159 -5.55 11.89 7.33
N ALA A 160 -6.19 10.81 7.78
CA ALA A 160 -5.88 10.16 9.06
C ALA A 160 -4.70 9.16 8.97
N GLY A 161 -4.27 8.82 7.75
CA GLY A 161 -3.23 7.85 7.46
C GLY A 161 -1.85 8.32 7.90
N GLU A 162 -1.14 7.46 8.64
CA GLU A 162 0.24 7.67 9.07
C GLU A 162 1.13 6.53 8.56
N ILE A 163 2.19 6.89 7.84
CA ILE A 163 3.26 5.97 7.47
C ILE A 163 4.54 6.42 8.16
N ASN A 164 5.17 5.54 8.93
CA ASN A 164 6.39 5.85 9.68
C ASN A 164 7.46 4.76 9.48
N LEU A 165 8.45 5.05 8.65
CA LEU A 165 9.52 4.12 8.29
C LEU A 165 10.87 4.68 8.76
N THR A 166 11.40 4.19 9.87
CA THR A 166 12.64 4.70 10.47
C THR A 166 13.89 3.92 10.07
N GLY A 167 13.73 2.75 9.44
CA GLY A 167 14.82 2.01 8.83
C GLY A 167 15.36 2.67 7.55
N ASP A 168 16.44 2.11 7.02
CA ASP A 168 17.12 2.59 5.80
C ASP A 168 16.51 1.99 4.52
N ASN A 169 16.82 2.58 3.37
CA ASN A 169 16.45 2.12 2.03
C ASN A 169 14.95 1.80 1.84
N SER A 170 14.07 2.53 2.53
CA SER A 170 12.64 2.22 2.61
C SER A 170 11.79 3.21 1.81
N THR A 171 10.68 2.73 1.25
CA THR A 171 9.75 3.55 0.46
C THR A 171 8.37 3.56 1.11
N ALA A 172 7.79 4.73 1.38
CA ALA A 172 6.44 4.78 1.94
C ALA A 172 5.37 4.41 0.90
N MET A 173 5.33 5.10 -0.24
CA MET A 173 4.39 4.81 -1.32
C MET A 173 5.13 4.55 -2.63
N TYR A 174 4.99 3.35 -3.19
CA TYR A 174 5.50 3.00 -4.51
C TYR A 174 4.35 2.80 -5.50
N ALA A 175 4.25 3.70 -6.48
CA ALA A 175 3.24 3.65 -7.53
C ALA A 175 3.88 3.21 -8.86
N THR A 176 3.33 2.16 -9.48
CA THR A 176 3.84 1.59 -10.72
C THR A 176 2.70 1.03 -11.60
N GLY A 177 3.05 0.34 -12.68
CA GLY A 177 2.12 -0.21 -13.66
C GLY A 177 1.87 0.72 -14.85
N ALA A 178 0.99 0.31 -15.76
CA ALA A 178 0.76 1.00 -17.03
C ALA A 178 -0.33 2.09 -16.97
N GLY A 179 -1.06 2.19 -15.86
CA GLY A 179 -2.19 3.12 -15.71
C GLY A 179 -1.76 4.57 -15.53
N THR A 180 -2.65 5.48 -15.90
CA THR A 180 -2.54 6.92 -15.66
C THR A 180 -3.40 7.28 -14.46
N TYR A 181 -2.77 7.52 -13.31
CA TYR A 181 -3.45 7.83 -12.06
C TYR A 181 -2.58 8.69 -11.15
N THR A 182 -3.20 9.18 -10.06
CA THR A 182 -2.52 9.94 -9.02
C THR A 182 -2.29 9.05 -7.80
N ALA A 183 -1.04 8.96 -7.36
CA ALA A 183 -0.70 8.47 -6.03
C ALA A 183 -0.72 9.66 -5.07
N GLU A 184 -1.60 9.66 -4.07
CA GLU A 184 -1.81 10.82 -3.20
C GLU A 184 -1.45 10.54 -1.74
N ASN A 185 -0.60 11.40 -1.18
CA ASN A 185 -0.45 11.53 0.28
C ASN A 185 -1.26 12.73 0.77
N ALA A 186 -2.38 12.49 1.43
CA ALA A 186 -3.14 13.51 2.17
C ALA A 186 -2.85 13.47 3.68
N GLY A 187 -2.34 12.35 4.19
CA GLY A 187 -1.98 12.17 5.59
C GLY A 187 -0.54 12.57 5.90
N LYS A 188 0.10 11.76 6.74
CA LYS A 188 1.47 11.98 7.22
C LYS A 188 2.40 10.84 6.80
N ILE A 189 3.55 11.19 6.25
CA ILE A 189 4.67 10.27 6.02
C ILE A 189 5.88 10.76 6.81
N THR A 190 6.49 9.87 7.59
CA THR A 190 7.74 10.12 8.33
C THR A 190 8.78 9.08 7.92
N LEU A 191 9.96 9.54 7.54
CA LEU A 191 11.09 8.69 7.17
C LEU A 191 12.30 8.97 8.04
N GLY A 192 13.02 7.91 8.40
CA GLY A 192 14.32 7.99 9.04
C GLY A 192 15.41 8.52 8.12
N ASN A 193 16.62 8.62 8.67
CA ASN A 193 17.82 8.97 7.91
C ASN A 193 18.20 7.85 6.94
N SER A 194 18.83 8.23 5.83
CA SER A 194 19.44 7.28 4.91
C SER A 194 20.95 7.25 5.06
N ALA A 195 21.54 6.05 4.98
CA ALA A 195 23.00 5.94 5.02
C ALA A 195 23.62 6.44 3.70
N ASN A 196 22.98 6.10 2.57
CA ASN A 196 23.49 6.34 1.22
C ASN A 196 22.50 7.17 0.38
N VAL A 197 22.95 8.29 -0.18
CA VAL A 197 22.12 9.15 -1.05
C VAL A 197 21.71 8.47 -2.35
N ASN A 198 22.47 7.47 -2.81
CA ASN A 198 22.16 6.69 -4.02
C ASN A 198 21.15 5.57 -3.76
N ASN A 199 20.86 5.27 -2.49
CA ASN A 199 19.82 4.34 -2.09
C ASN A 199 19.02 4.93 -0.90
N PRO A 200 18.31 6.05 -1.12
CA PRO A 200 17.71 6.79 -0.04
C PRO A 200 16.38 6.17 0.41
N ASN A 201 15.91 6.60 1.57
CA ASN A 201 14.51 6.51 1.95
C ASN A 201 13.71 7.45 1.06
N ILE A 202 12.55 7.01 0.57
CA ILE A 202 11.72 7.80 -0.37
C ILE A 202 10.27 7.83 0.13
N ALA A 203 9.66 9.01 0.24
CA ALA A 203 8.28 9.10 0.73
C ALA A 203 7.30 8.63 -0.35
N MET A 204 7.46 9.15 -1.56
CA MET A 204 6.63 8.77 -2.70
C MET A 204 7.52 8.52 -3.91
N PHE A 205 7.42 7.33 -4.48
CA PHE A 205 8.22 6.90 -5.62
C PHE A 205 7.33 6.44 -6.77
N THR A 206 7.70 6.81 -7.99
CA THR A 206 7.24 6.11 -9.20
C THR A 206 8.36 5.98 -10.22
N ASP A 207 8.36 4.85 -10.92
CA ASP A 207 9.22 4.58 -12.07
C ASP A 207 8.52 4.90 -13.40
N LYS A 208 7.31 5.47 -13.37
CA LYS A 208 6.45 5.68 -14.54
C LYS A 208 6.15 7.14 -14.81
N SER A 209 6.21 7.54 -16.08
CA SER A 209 5.97 8.91 -16.51
C SER A 209 4.50 9.33 -16.47
N GLN A 210 3.58 8.37 -16.59
CA GLN A 210 2.13 8.61 -16.60
C GLN A 210 1.51 8.74 -15.19
N ILE A 211 2.26 8.47 -14.13
CA ILE A 211 1.77 8.54 -12.75
C ILE A 211 2.14 9.89 -12.15
N ILE A 212 1.17 10.52 -11.50
CA ILE A 212 1.36 11.78 -10.76
C ILE A 212 1.60 11.45 -9.30
N LEU A 213 2.70 11.94 -8.74
CA LEU A 213 2.93 11.94 -7.29
C LEU A 213 2.36 13.22 -6.71
N LYS A 214 1.28 13.12 -5.92
CA LYS A 214 0.65 14.26 -5.29
C LYS A 214 0.86 14.24 -3.79
N ASN A 215 1.54 15.25 -3.26
CA ASN A 215 1.53 15.51 -1.82
C ASN A 215 0.49 16.59 -1.52
N ASN A 216 -0.46 16.28 -0.66
CA ASN A 216 -1.45 17.20 -0.11
C ASN A 216 -1.56 17.05 1.42
N GLY A 217 -0.49 16.56 2.04
CA GLY A 217 -0.34 16.37 3.48
C GLY A 217 1.09 16.64 3.91
N LYS A 218 1.53 15.97 4.98
CA LYS A 218 2.86 16.20 5.57
C LYS A 218 3.84 15.10 5.20
N ILE A 219 5.03 15.49 4.77
CA ILE A 219 6.19 14.62 4.60
C ILE A 219 7.32 15.16 5.48
N THR A 220 7.86 14.31 6.36
CA THR A 220 9.07 14.60 7.14
C THR A 220 10.08 13.50 6.86
N ALA A 221 11.12 13.82 6.09
CA ALA A 221 12.15 12.87 5.71
C ALA A 221 13.48 13.22 6.37
N GLY A 222 14.20 12.21 6.86
CA GLY A 222 15.50 12.39 7.51
C GLY A 222 16.62 12.86 6.56
N ASN A 223 17.85 12.80 7.06
CA ASN A 223 19.04 13.14 6.29
C ASN A 223 19.18 12.21 5.07
N LYS A 224 19.59 12.79 3.92
CA LYS A 224 19.78 12.07 2.64
C LYS A 224 18.55 11.33 2.12
N ALA A 225 17.37 11.57 2.69
CA ALA A 225 16.11 10.99 2.23
C ALA A 225 15.46 11.88 1.15
N VAL A 226 14.49 11.33 0.43
CA VAL A 226 13.78 12.01 -0.64
C VAL A 226 12.29 12.09 -0.33
N GLY A 227 11.68 13.26 -0.54
CA GLY A 227 10.23 13.40 -0.49
C GLY A 227 9.58 12.70 -1.67
N LEU A 228 9.59 13.35 -2.84
CA LEU A 228 8.96 12.84 -4.06
C LEU A 228 10.05 12.49 -5.08
N TYR A 229 10.04 11.27 -5.59
CA TYR A 229 10.97 10.84 -6.64
C TYR A 229 10.19 10.19 -7.79
N GLY A 230 10.18 10.81 -8.96
CA GLY A 230 9.38 10.31 -10.07
C GLY A 230 9.49 11.16 -11.31
N TYR A 231 8.38 11.36 -12.01
CA TYR A 231 8.30 12.20 -13.21
C TYR A 231 7.42 13.41 -12.93
N THR A 232 6.09 13.24 -12.88
CA THR A 232 5.19 14.35 -12.59
C THR A 232 4.96 14.44 -11.08
N ALA A 233 5.14 15.63 -10.52
CA ALA A 233 4.93 15.89 -9.10
C ALA A 233 4.00 17.09 -8.91
N ASP A 234 3.07 16.98 -7.97
CA ASP A 234 2.14 18.04 -7.61
C ASP A 234 2.13 18.21 -6.08
N THR A 235 2.46 19.42 -5.62
CA THR A 235 2.23 19.78 -4.23
C THR A 235 0.94 20.58 -4.14
N GLY A 236 -0.08 19.98 -3.53
CA GLY A 236 -1.35 20.63 -3.25
C GLY A 236 -1.20 21.75 -2.21
N SER A 237 -2.25 22.54 -2.02
CA SER A 237 -2.25 23.69 -1.11
C SER A 237 -1.92 23.36 0.35
N SER A 238 -2.16 22.11 0.77
CA SER A 238 -1.88 21.63 2.12
C SER A 238 -0.55 20.88 2.25
N SER A 239 0.24 20.81 1.19
CA SER A 239 1.54 20.15 1.19
C SER A 239 2.51 20.85 2.15
N ASP A 240 3.19 20.05 2.97
CA ASP A 240 4.31 20.42 3.83
C ASP A 240 5.40 19.34 3.67
N ILE A 241 6.50 19.66 2.99
CA ILE A 241 7.61 18.73 2.75
C ILE A 241 8.86 19.27 3.44
N ASN A 242 9.32 18.56 4.47
CA ASN A 242 10.56 18.85 5.18
C ASN A 242 11.55 17.69 5.01
N VAL A 243 12.77 17.99 4.55
CA VAL A 243 13.84 17.01 4.36
C VAL A 243 15.08 17.40 5.17
N GLY A 244 15.76 16.41 5.73
CA GLY A 244 16.98 16.60 6.51
C GLY A 244 18.19 16.97 5.67
N GLN A 245 19.36 17.02 6.32
CA GLN A 245 20.62 17.39 5.69
C GLN A 245 20.95 16.48 4.50
N GLY A 246 21.26 17.08 3.35
CA GLY A 246 21.56 16.36 2.11
C GLY A 246 20.36 15.62 1.51
N GLY A 247 19.14 15.84 2.02
CA GLY A 247 17.90 15.31 1.46
C GLY A 247 17.42 16.09 0.24
N THR A 248 16.51 15.49 -0.51
CA THR A 248 15.88 16.10 -1.69
C THR A 248 14.38 16.18 -1.49
N GLY A 249 13.80 17.39 -1.56
CA GLY A 249 12.35 17.54 -1.45
C GLY A 249 11.60 16.84 -2.58
N ILE A 250 11.91 17.22 -3.82
CA ILE A 250 11.29 16.68 -5.04
C ILE A 250 12.37 16.49 -6.10
N TYR A 251 12.38 15.32 -6.74
CA TYR A 251 13.18 15.03 -7.92
C TYR A 251 12.29 14.51 -9.05
N SER A 252 12.25 15.25 -10.16
CA SER A 252 11.58 14.86 -11.40
C SER A 252 12.60 14.38 -12.43
N LYS A 253 12.34 13.21 -13.02
CA LYS A 253 13.10 12.58 -14.12
C LYS A 253 12.74 13.14 -15.50
N GLY A 254 11.81 14.10 -15.58
CA GLY A 254 11.38 14.70 -16.85
C GLY A 254 9.90 15.03 -16.97
N GLY A 255 9.10 14.89 -15.90
CA GLY A 255 7.72 15.37 -15.86
C GLY A 255 7.59 16.75 -15.22
N ASN A 256 6.43 17.38 -15.35
CA ASN A 256 6.17 18.69 -14.77
C ASN A 256 6.11 18.62 -13.24
N VAL A 257 6.60 19.68 -12.59
CA VAL A 257 6.49 19.86 -11.14
C VAL A 257 5.62 21.09 -10.87
N THR A 258 4.48 20.89 -10.21
CA THR A 258 3.59 21.96 -9.77
C THR A 258 3.78 22.22 -8.28
N LEU A 259 4.09 23.47 -7.93
CA LEU A 259 4.40 23.88 -6.56
C LEU A 259 3.30 24.81 -5.99
N ASN A 260 2.37 24.27 -5.20
CA ASN A 260 1.34 25.07 -4.51
C ASN A 260 1.42 24.96 -2.97
N GLY A 261 2.26 24.05 -2.46
CA GLY A 261 2.47 23.81 -1.04
C GLY A 261 3.40 24.80 -0.36
N LYS A 262 3.53 24.66 0.97
CA LYS A 262 4.54 25.35 1.78
C LYS A 262 5.85 24.56 1.85
#